data_AF-A0A952S8V2-F1
#
_entry.id   AF-A0A952S8V2-F1
#
_cell.length_a   1.000
_cell.length_b   1.000
_cell.length_c   1.000
_cell.angle_alpha   90.00
_cell.angle_beta   90.00
_cell.angle_gamma   90.00
#
_symmetry.space_group_name_H-M   'P 1'
#
loop_
_entity.id
_entity.type
_entity.pdbx_description
1 polymer ?
#
loop_
_entity_poly.entity_id
_entity_poly.type
_entity_poly.pdbx_seq_one_letter_code
_entity_poly.pdbx_strand_id
1 'polypeptide(L)'
;MAERINIEQLRKHAPNNPMLAFMPVNTGSPMQDWCAHLSSHPLRRRELEEYSILGDVVVRIADEIEPEALDRVRIMSLEYAMKVLSDETDAKEFVRCVKAIASPDAGQYEFEQIAAYYYGEIRRRGVGEVLHEMGLLGMQLEAVTATSADREISFEESRTREQKLCVADQRRVQEVAKNRRPLPPKCPNFDDEMSAVMKRVGRQKVSRMMFDDFAEFYLEDGDKSVEELDRDFTTFDQLEQFDENGLIGITMSSSQRSVVVFDLDCEIDANCLPHESRELSSQLPKLFVGHTLGGNAVQEGRRTINCAGWAMPSRHPFSDHEFEEWMALSLDRIYEGKAIRSARRIYSFGKGSSIEILVDQEINPDFEEMQYAASVLRLLWQRQYADFHLRSLRHDAYQETYLAIRGTTDTAEVADLKKKAYADFKDQKKLSLKEFTALNTVAKSQEVRLKNQLSIDAKRWLRKIETATLGQLRFLKFGLYNDPAARAFKRQEKQKLWDAVRARDAELNETVRSNRTIQASLFTQPAVQRTQVKVVHAA
;
A
#
# COMPACT_ATOMS: atom_id res chain seq x y z
N MET A 1 21.79 1.27 -23.02
CA MET A 1 21.54 0.31 -24.14
C MET A 1 20.27 -0.47 -23.84
N ALA A 2 19.15 0.24 -23.70
CA ALA A 2 17.82 -0.32 -23.77
C ALA A 2 17.41 -0.27 -25.26
N GLU A 3 16.89 -1.36 -25.79
CA GLU A 3 16.33 -1.40 -27.14
C GLU A 3 15.26 -0.32 -27.21
N ARG A 4 15.48 0.73 -28.02
CA ARG A 4 14.45 1.73 -28.29
C ARG A 4 13.27 0.98 -28.88
N ILE A 5 12.22 0.80 -28.08
CA ILE A 5 10.93 0.29 -28.54
C ILE A 5 10.56 1.06 -29.81
N ASN A 6 10.18 0.32 -30.85
CA ASN A 6 9.74 0.94 -32.09
C ASN A 6 8.46 1.76 -31.81
N ILE A 7 8.59 3.09 -31.84
CA ILE A 7 7.53 4.05 -31.49
C ILE A 7 6.34 3.93 -32.43
N GLU A 8 6.58 3.60 -33.71
CA GLU A 8 5.50 3.42 -34.69
C GLU A 8 4.65 2.19 -34.35
N GLN A 9 5.30 1.10 -33.94
CA GLN A 9 4.62 -0.11 -33.47
C GLN A 9 3.92 0.14 -32.13
N LEU A 10 4.53 0.89 -31.21
CA LEU A 10 3.86 1.30 -29.96
C LEU A 10 2.60 2.11 -30.25
N ARG A 11 2.63 3.04 -31.21
CA ARG A 11 1.45 3.81 -31.63
C ARG A 11 0.37 2.91 -32.24
N LYS A 12 0.74 1.84 -32.94
CA LYS A 12 -0.19 0.86 -33.53
C LYS A 12 -0.88 0.01 -32.45
N HIS A 13 -0.13 -0.48 -31.46
CA HIS A 13 -0.63 -1.47 -30.49
C HIS A 13 -1.13 -0.85 -29.17
N ALA A 14 -0.53 0.25 -28.72
CA ALA A 14 -0.91 0.98 -27.50
C ALA A 14 -0.94 2.50 -27.73
N PRO A 15 -1.90 3.01 -28.52
CA PRO A 15 -1.95 4.43 -28.91
C PRO A 15 -2.13 5.41 -27.74
N ASN A 16 -2.66 4.94 -26.61
CA ASN A 16 -2.91 5.76 -25.41
C ASN A 16 -1.77 5.69 -24.39
N ASN A 17 -0.67 4.98 -24.69
CA ASN A 17 0.46 4.83 -23.77
C ASN A 17 1.07 6.21 -23.44
N PRO A 18 1.30 6.55 -22.15
CA PRO A 18 1.88 7.83 -21.75
C PRO A 18 3.21 8.14 -22.44
N MET A 19 4.02 7.12 -22.74
CA MET A 19 5.30 7.30 -23.45
C MET A 19 5.12 8.02 -24.79
N LEU A 20 4.02 7.78 -25.52
CA LEU A 20 3.72 8.48 -26.78
C LEU A 20 3.36 9.95 -26.56
N ALA A 21 2.74 10.28 -25.43
CA ALA A 21 2.39 11.64 -25.08
C ALA A 21 3.64 12.46 -24.73
N PHE A 22 4.64 11.86 -24.10
CA PHE A 22 5.87 12.56 -23.72
C PHE A 22 6.94 12.58 -24.83
N MET A 23 6.69 11.98 -26.00
CA MET A 23 7.59 12.04 -27.15
C MET A 23 7.14 13.08 -28.19
N PRO A 24 7.73 14.29 -28.23
CA PRO A 24 7.32 15.34 -29.15
C PRO A 24 7.54 14.93 -30.61
N VAL A 25 6.58 15.27 -31.47
CA VAL A 25 6.69 15.09 -32.92
C VAL A 25 7.73 16.06 -33.47
N ASN A 26 8.82 15.52 -34.00
CA ASN A 26 9.86 16.34 -34.64
C ASN A 26 9.40 16.76 -36.05
N THR A 27 8.94 18.00 -36.19
CA THR A 27 8.63 18.65 -37.48
C THR A 27 9.78 19.53 -37.97
N GLY A 28 10.91 19.56 -37.24
CA GLY A 28 12.10 20.34 -37.58
C GLY A 28 12.07 21.79 -37.09
N SER A 29 11.06 22.17 -36.29
CA SER A 29 10.85 23.52 -35.78
C SER A 29 10.41 23.46 -34.31
N PRO A 30 11.29 23.73 -33.34
CA PRO A 30 11.03 23.45 -31.91
C PRO A 30 9.73 24.06 -31.36
N MET A 31 9.35 25.25 -31.84
CA MET A 31 8.16 25.95 -31.37
C MET A 31 6.87 25.46 -32.03
N GLN A 32 6.94 24.97 -33.27
CA GLN A 32 5.81 24.35 -33.96
C GLN A 32 5.62 22.89 -33.53
N ASP A 33 6.71 22.18 -33.25
CA ASP A 33 6.74 20.80 -32.74
C ASP A 33 5.91 20.70 -31.47
N TRP A 34 6.17 21.57 -30.49
CA TRP A 34 5.45 21.55 -29.21
C TRP A 34 3.98 21.95 -29.33
N CYS A 35 3.67 23.01 -30.10
CA CYS A 35 2.29 23.45 -30.30
C CYS A 35 1.45 22.39 -31.06
N ALA A 36 2.02 21.77 -32.10
CA ALA A 36 1.38 20.70 -32.85
C ALA A 36 1.19 19.45 -31.99
N HIS A 37 2.17 19.13 -31.14
CA HIS A 37 2.13 18.00 -30.22
C HIS A 37 1.09 18.16 -29.09
N LEU A 38 0.95 19.37 -28.52
CA LEU A 38 -0.13 19.66 -27.57
C LEU A 38 -1.51 19.62 -28.24
N SER A 39 -1.59 19.96 -29.52
CA SER A 39 -2.83 19.89 -30.30
C SER A 39 -3.25 18.46 -30.61
N SER A 40 -2.30 17.53 -30.75
CA SER A 40 -2.59 16.10 -30.97
C SER A 40 -2.91 15.34 -29.67
N HIS A 41 -2.55 15.87 -28.50
CA HIS A 41 -2.81 15.24 -27.19
C HIS A 41 -3.65 16.14 -26.26
N PRO A 42 -4.89 16.53 -26.63
CA PRO A 42 -5.69 17.48 -25.87
C PRO A 42 -6.04 16.98 -24.46
N LEU A 43 -6.15 15.65 -24.27
CA LEU A 43 -6.43 15.04 -22.98
C LEU A 43 -5.25 15.11 -22.01
N ARG A 44 -4.00 15.13 -22.50
CA ARG A 44 -2.78 15.15 -21.67
C ARG A 44 -2.06 16.50 -21.70
N ARG A 45 -2.69 17.53 -22.27
CA ARG A 45 -2.06 18.84 -22.49
C ARG A 45 -1.50 19.46 -21.22
N ARG A 46 -2.24 19.40 -20.11
CA ARG A 46 -1.78 19.95 -18.82
C ARG A 46 -0.63 19.15 -18.22
N GLU A 47 -0.67 17.82 -18.30
CA GLU A 47 0.46 16.96 -17.90
C GLU A 47 1.74 17.32 -18.68
N LEU A 48 1.60 17.57 -19.98
CA LEU A 48 2.73 17.96 -20.84
C LEU A 48 3.22 19.37 -20.54
N GLU A 49 2.34 20.29 -20.17
CA GLU A 49 2.71 21.67 -19.78
C GLU A 49 3.32 21.73 -18.37
N GLU A 50 2.97 20.81 -17.47
CA GLU A 50 3.41 20.77 -16.06
C GLU A 50 4.67 19.93 -15.83
N TYR A 51 4.82 18.83 -16.56
CA TYR A 51 5.91 17.88 -16.37
C TYR A 51 7.00 18.01 -17.42
N SER A 52 8.23 17.78 -16.99
CA SER A 52 9.43 17.79 -17.82
C SER A 52 10.05 16.39 -17.86
N ILE A 53 10.76 16.08 -18.94
CA ILE A 53 11.42 14.78 -19.11
C ILE A 53 12.90 14.94 -18.75
N LEU A 54 13.37 14.12 -17.82
CA LEU A 54 14.77 14.05 -17.41
C LEU A 54 15.28 12.62 -17.65
N GLY A 55 15.90 12.40 -18.82
CA GLY A 55 16.31 11.06 -19.25
C GLY A 55 15.08 10.19 -19.54
N ASP A 56 14.96 9.09 -18.80
CA ASP A 56 13.87 8.10 -18.94
C ASP A 56 12.71 8.36 -17.95
N VAL A 57 12.79 9.44 -17.16
CA VAL A 57 11.84 9.74 -16.08
C VAL A 57 11.10 11.05 -16.35
N VAL A 58 9.81 11.08 -16.00
CA VAL A 58 8.99 12.30 -16.03
C VAL A 58 8.95 12.92 -14.64
N VAL A 59 9.28 14.20 -14.60
CA VAL A 59 9.58 14.96 -13.39
C VAL A 59 8.72 16.22 -13.35
N ARG A 60 8.21 16.54 -12.17
CA ARG A 60 7.56 17.82 -11.86
C ARG A 60 8.52 18.68 -11.05
N ILE A 61 8.63 19.95 -11.39
CA ILE A 61 9.32 20.94 -10.55
C ILE A 61 8.30 21.39 -9.50
N ALA A 62 8.58 21.12 -8.23
CA ALA A 62 7.75 21.54 -7.11
C ALA A 62 8.46 22.68 -6.36
N ASP A 63 7.76 23.79 -6.15
CA ASP A 63 8.21 24.87 -5.28
C ASP A 63 7.91 24.52 -3.80
N GLU A 64 8.78 24.88 -2.85
CA GLU A 64 8.68 24.51 -1.42
C GLU A 64 7.44 25.10 -0.70
N ILE A 65 6.82 26.14 -1.25
CA ILE A 65 5.61 26.78 -0.70
C ILE A 65 4.46 26.61 -1.71
N GLU A 66 4.23 25.39 -2.15
CA GLU A 66 3.02 25.08 -2.90
C GLU A 66 1.86 24.84 -1.94
N PRO A 67 0.75 25.60 -2.03
CA PRO A 67 -0.46 25.25 -1.33
C PRO A 67 -0.95 23.87 -1.83
N GLU A 68 -1.65 23.16 -0.95
CA GLU A 68 -2.17 21.81 -1.19
C GLU A 68 -2.85 21.76 -2.57
N ALA A 69 -2.71 20.66 -3.33
CA ALA A 69 -3.18 20.59 -4.73
C ALA A 69 -4.64 21.06 -4.90
N LEU A 70 -5.46 20.80 -3.88
CA LEU A 70 -6.84 21.26 -3.75
C LEU A 70 -7.00 22.80 -3.73
N ASP A 71 -6.14 23.51 -2.99
CA ASP A 71 -6.22 24.96 -2.79
C ASP A 71 -5.90 25.74 -4.07
N ARG A 72 -5.24 25.09 -5.03
CA ARG A 72 -4.98 25.63 -6.37
C ARG A 72 -6.18 25.49 -7.31
N VAL A 73 -7.12 24.57 -7.01
CA VAL A 73 -8.29 24.31 -7.85
C VAL A 73 -9.41 25.29 -7.53
N ARG A 74 -9.48 26.39 -8.30
CA ARG A 74 -10.51 27.43 -8.10
C ARG A 74 -11.95 26.89 -8.13
N ILE A 75 -12.24 25.88 -8.94
CA ILE A 75 -13.58 25.29 -9.03
C ILE A 75 -13.96 24.39 -7.83
N MET A 76 -12.96 24.00 -7.04
CA MET A 76 -13.11 23.25 -5.79
C MET A 76 -13.21 24.16 -4.56
N SER A 77 -13.02 25.48 -4.74
CA SER A 77 -13.25 26.44 -3.67
C SER A 77 -14.71 26.43 -3.24
N LEU A 78 -14.94 26.53 -1.93
CA LEU A 78 -16.29 26.61 -1.37
C LEU A 78 -17.07 27.80 -1.97
N GLU A 79 -16.40 28.93 -2.21
CA GLU A 79 -17.00 30.11 -2.84
C GLU A 79 -17.52 29.81 -4.26
N TYR A 80 -16.77 29.06 -5.06
CA TYR A 80 -17.21 28.66 -6.39
C TYR A 80 -18.36 27.66 -6.32
N ALA A 81 -18.26 26.65 -5.45
CA ALA A 81 -19.32 25.65 -5.26
C ALA A 81 -20.63 26.30 -4.79
N MET A 82 -20.56 27.24 -3.84
CA MET A 82 -21.72 28.02 -3.38
C MET A 82 -22.33 28.85 -4.51
N LYS A 83 -21.51 29.45 -5.37
CA LYS A 83 -22.00 30.21 -6.54
C LYS A 83 -22.76 29.32 -7.53
N VAL A 84 -22.35 28.06 -7.69
CA VAL A 84 -22.95 27.13 -8.67
C VAL A 84 -24.16 26.40 -8.07
N LEU A 85 -24.09 25.96 -6.83
CA LEU A 85 -25.10 25.13 -6.18
C LEU A 85 -26.14 25.93 -5.38
N SER A 86 -25.86 27.20 -5.09
CA SER A 86 -26.74 28.13 -4.36
C SER A 86 -27.12 27.72 -2.93
N ASP A 87 -26.55 26.61 -2.42
CA ASP A 87 -26.72 26.13 -1.05
C ASP A 87 -25.35 25.80 -0.42
N GLU A 88 -25.17 26.16 0.85
CA GLU A 88 -23.90 25.99 1.57
C GLU A 88 -23.66 24.53 1.96
N THR A 89 -24.72 23.80 2.32
CA THR A 89 -24.62 22.39 2.70
C THR A 89 -24.27 21.52 1.51
N ASP A 90 -24.94 21.71 0.37
CA ASP A 90 -24.64 21.00 -0.87
C ASP A 90 -23.23 21.35 -1.40
N ALA A 91 -22.78 22.60 -1.25
CA ALA A 91 -21.43 23.00 -1.62
C ALA A 91 -20.34 22.32 -0.78
N LYS A 92 -20.55 22.16 0.52
CA LYS A 92 -19.60 21.44 1.40
C LYS A 92 -19.57 19.96 1.07
N GLU A 93 -20.73 19.32 0.87
CA GLU A 93 -20.80 17.91 0.53
C GLU A 93 -20.24 17.64 -0.87
N PHE A 94 -20.41 18.55 -1.84
CA PHE A 94 -19.78 18.45 -3.15
C PHE A 94 -18.25 18.38 -3.05
N VAL A 95 -17.63 19.33 -2.35
CA VAL A 95 -16.17 19.38 -2.17
C VAL A 95 -15.68 18.13 -1.44
N ARG A 96 -16.39 17.70 -0.39
CA ARG A 96 -16.07 16.47 0.35
C ARG A 96 -16.15 15.23 -0.53
N CYS A 97 -17.20 15.10 -1.35
CA CYS A 97 -17.37 13.95 -2.22
C CYS A 97 -16.27 13.89 -3.28
N VAL A 98 -15.91 15.02 -3.91
CA VAL A 98 -14.81 15.05 -4.87
C VAL A 98 -13.48 14.64 -4.21
N LYS A 99 -13.21 15.07 -2.97
CA LYS A 99 -12.05 14.60 -2.19
C LYS A 99 -12.06 13.10 -1.93
N ALA A 100 -13.21 12.54 -1.56
CA ALA A 100 -13.34 11.10 -1.28
C ALA A 100 -13.25 10.24 -2.56
N ILE A 101 -13.57 10.81 -3.73
CA ILE A 101 -13.48 10.14 -5.02
C ILE A 101 -12.04 10.18 -5.56
N ALA A 102 -11.32 11.26 -5.33
CA ALA A 102 -9.94 11.43 -5.77
C ALA A 102 -8.97 10.61 -4.91
N SER A 103 -7.82 10.25 -5.48
CA SER A 103 -6.72 9.64 -4.72
C SER A 103 -6.15 10.64 -3.69
N PRO A 104 -5.64 10.22 -2.52
CA PRO A 104 -4.90 11.11 -1.62
C PRO A 104 -3.70 11.80 -2.31
N ASP A 105 -3.12 11.15 -3.33
CA ASP A 105 -2.02 11.69 -4.13
C ASP A 105 -2.50 12.46 -5.37
N ALA A 106 -3.80 12.77 -5.46
CA ALA A 106 -4.38 13.37 -6.65
C ALA A 106 -3.81 14.77 -6.94
N GLY A 107 -3.38 14.97 -8.18
CA GLY A 107 -2.90 16.27 -8.64
C GLY A 107 -4.03 17.28 -8.85
N GLN A 108 -3.66 18.56 -9.01
CA GLN A 108 -4.60 19.65 -9.31
C GLN A 108 -5.54 19.32 -10.49
N TYR A 109 -4.99 18.66 -11.52
CA TYR A 109 -5.71 18.29 -12.73
C TYR A 109 -6.85 17.30 -12.48
N GLU A 110 -6.61 16.27 -11.68
CA GLU A 110 -7.60 15.21 -11.42
C GLU A 110 -8.78 15.78 -10.64
N PHE A 111 -8.50 16.60 -9.62
CA PHE A 111 -9.52 17.37 -8.91
C PHE A 111 -10.33 18.25 -9.85
N GLU A 112 -9.68 18.95 -10.80
CA GLU A 112 -10.36 19.78 -11.78
C GLU A 112 -11.25 18.99 -12.73
N GLN A 113 -10.78 17.85 -13.25
CA GLN A 113 -11.56 17.00 -14.14
C GLN A 113 -12.80 16.43 -13.44
N ILE A 114 -12.61 15.85 -12.26
CA ILE A 114 -13.68 15.22 -11.49
C ILE A 114 -14.73 16.28 -11.14
N ALA A 115 -14.30 17.44 -10.61
CA ALA A 115 -15.21 18.54 -10.29
C ALA A 115 -15.94 19.07 -11.54
N ALA A 116 -15.24 19.29 -12.65
CA ALA A 116 -15.85 19.79 -13.89
C ALA A 116 -16.89 18.82 -14.47
N TYR A 117 -16.59 17.51 -14.43
CA TYR A 117 -17.53 16.47 -14.84
C TYR A 117 -18.80 16.51 -13.99
N TYR A 118 -18.67 16.52 -12.66
CA TYR A 118 -19.83 16.52 -11.77
C TYR A 118 -20.62 17.83 -11.77
N TYR A 119 -19.98 18.99 -11.94
CA TYR A 119 -20.71 20.24 -12.24
C TYR A 119 -21.46 20.17 -13.58
N GLY A 120 -20.96 19.42 -14.55
CA GLY A 120 -21.67 19.10 -15.79
C GLY A 120 -22.91 18.23 -15.55
N GLU A 121 -22.76 17.16 -14.77
CA GLU A 121 -23.84 16.24 -14.42
C GLU A 121 -24.93 16.89 -13.57
N ILE A 122 -24.56 17.69 -12.56
CA ILE A 122 -25.50 18.44 -11.72
C ILE A 122 -26.38 19.36 -12.56
N ARG A 123 -25.83 19.98 -13.60
CA ARG A 123 -26.60 20.83 -14.52
C ARG A 123 -27.60 20.04 -15.38
N ARG A 124 -27.36 18.75 -15.62
CA ARG A 124 -28.23 17.89 -16.45
C ARG A 124 -29.29 17.14 -15.63
N ARG A 125 -28.90 16.61 -14.47
CA ARG A 125 -29.68 15.65 -13.68
C ARG A 125 -30.20 16.24 -12.36
N GLY A 126 -29.62 17.34 -11.90
CA GLY A 126 -29.97 17.99 -10.64
C GLY A 126 -29.03 17.62 -9.48
N VAL A 127 -28.96 18.50 -8.48
CA VAL A 127 -27.96 18.46 -7.39
C VAL A 127 -28.11 17.20 -6.53
N GLY A 128 -29.32 16.89 -6.07
CA GLY A 128 -29.55 15.82 -5.08
C GLY A 128 -29.25 14.41 -5.58
N GLU A 129 -29.58 14.10 -6.84
CA GLU A 129 -29.30 12.77 -7.42
C GLU A 129 -27.80 12.55 -7.60
N VAL A 130 -27.10 13.57 -8.14
CA VAL A 130 -25.67 13.49 -8.42
C VAL A 130 -24.85 13.48 -7.12
N LEU A 131 -25.18 14.32 -6.12
CA LEU A 131 -24.50 14.30 -4.83
C LEU A 131 -24.70 12.97 -4.09
N HIS A 132 -25.87 12.35 -4.21
CA HIS A 132 -26.10 11.04 -3.62
C HIS A 132 -25.22 9.95 -4.24
N GLU A 133 -25.11 9.94 -5.58
CA GLU A 133 -24.22 9.02 -6.31
C GLU A 133 -22.75 9.28 -5.97
N MET A 134 -22.33 10.56 -5.95
CA MET A 134 -20.97 10.96 -5.59
C MET A 134 -20.62 10.52 -4.16
N GLY A 135 -21.54 10.68 -3.20
CA GLY A 135 -21.33 10.25 -1.82
C GLY A 135 -21.19 8.73 -1.68
N LEU A 136 -21.98 7.96 -2.43
CA LEU A 136 -21.86 6.50 -2.46
C LEU A 136 -20.55 6.05 -3.10
N LEU A 137 -20.15 6.67 -4.21
CA LEU A 137 -18.90 6.37 -4.91
C LEU A 137 -17.68 6.70 -4.03
N GLY A 138 -17.66 7.90 -3.43
CA GLY A 138 -16.60 8.34 -2.52
C GLY A 138 -16.47 7.39 -1.32
N MET A 139 -17.57 6.97 -0.71
CA MET A 139 -17.54 6.02 0.40
C MET A 139 -16.96 4.64 0.00
N GLN A 140 -17.30 4.16 -1.20
CA GLN A 140 -16.76 2.88 -1.70
C GLN A 140 -15.27 2.98 -2.02
N LEU A 141 -14.82 4.09 -2.61
CA LEU A 141 -13.42 4.32 -2.95
C LEU A 141 -12.58 4.54 -1.69
N GLU A 142 -13.03 5.39 -0.77
CA GLU A 142 -12.38 5.63 0.53
C GLU A 142 -12.25 4.34 1.35
N ALA A 143 -13.24 3.44 1.32
CA ALA A 143 -13.14 2.14 1.98
C ALA A 143 -12.02 1.24 1.41
N VAL A 144 -11.69 1.41 0.13
CA VAL A 144 -10.66 0.65 -0.60
C VAL A 144 -9.29 1.32 -0.48
N THR A 145 -9.22 2.66 -0.44
CA THR A 145 -7.96 3.43 -0.41
C THR A 145 -7.48 3.74 1.01
N ALA A 146 -8.35 3.72 2.02
CA ALA A 146 -7.95 3.99 3.41
C ALA A 146 -6.88 3.00 3.90
N THR A 147 -5.71 3.55 4.24
CA THR A 147 -4.65 2.79 4.88
C THR A 147 -5.00 2.51 6.35
N SER A 148 -4.21 1.68 7.03
CA SER A 148 -4.45 1.36 8.44
C SER A 148 -4.36 2.60 9.34
N ALA A 149 -3.60 3.61 8.94
CA ALA A 149 -3.36 4.86 9.67
C ALA A 149 -4.55 5.83 9.54
N ASP A 150 -5.20 5.90 8.38
CA ASP A 150 -6.37 6.76 8.13
C ASP A 150 -7.61 6.33 8.93
N ARG A 151 -7.60 5.11 9.48
CA ARG A 151 -8.65 4.57 10.37
C ARG A 151 -8.36 4.81 11.85
N GLU A 152 -7.22 5.39 12.18
CA GLU A 152 -6.90 5.81 13.54
C GLU A 152 -7.51 7.18 13.79
N ILE A 153 -8.26 7.32 14.89
CA ILE A 153 -8.82 8.61 15.30
C ILE A 153 -7.65 9.51 15.70
N SER A 154 -7.31 10.49 14.87
CA SER A 154 -6.32 11.51 15.22
C SER A 154 -6.90 12.39 16.34
N PHE A 155 -6.18 12.47 17.45
CA PHE A 155 -6.50 13.39 18.55
C PHE A 155 -5.82 14.73 18.27
N GLU A 156 -6.27 15.43 17.24
CA GLU A 156 -5.87 16.83 17.05
C GLU A 156 -6.75 17.72 17.93
N GLU A 157 -6.15 18.31 18.97
CA GLU A 157 -6.78 19.40 19.74
C GLU A 157 -6.95 20.62 18.84
N SER A 158 -8.06 20.63 18.09
CA SER A 158 -8.45 21.78 17.30
C SER A 158 -8.83 22.93 18.24
N ARG A 159 -8.12 24.06 18.11
CA ARG A 159 -8.48 25.35 18.75
C ARG A 159 -9.72 25.95 18.08
N THR A 160 -10.84 25.25 18.11
CA THR A 160 -12.14 25.83 17.74
C THR A 160 -12.50 26.92 18.75
N ARG A 161 -12.83 28.12 18.27
CA ARG A 161 -13.41 29.19 19.09
C ARG A 161 -14.63 28.64 19.83
N GLU A 162 -14.72 28.88 21.13
CA GLU A 162 -15.79 28.38 22.01
C GLU A 162 -17.18 28.57 21.38
N GLN A 163 -17.74 27.48 20.87
CA GLN A 163 -19.10 27.47 20.37
C GLN A 163 -20.02 27.46 21.60
N LYS A 164 -20.68 28.59 21.86
CA LYS A 164 -21.62 28.71 22.98
C LYS A 164 -22.71 27.65 22.82
N LEU A 165 -22.76 26.71 23.75
CA LEU A 165 -23.77 25.65 23.81
C LEU A 165 -25.18 26.24 23.74
N CYS A 166 -26.07 25.59 22.98
CA CYS A 166 -27.50 25.90 22.99
C CYS A 166 -28.08 25.73 24.41
N VAL A 167 -29.12 26.49 24.75
CA VAL A 167 -29.80 26.42 26.06
C VAL A 167 -30.23 24.99 26.43
N ALA A 168 -30.59 24.16 25.45
CA ALA A 168 -30.92 22.76 25.65
C ALA A 168 -29.71 21.90 26.03
N ASP A 169 -28.55 22.14 25.41
CA ASP A 169 -27.32 21.41 25.71
C ASP A 169 -26.67 21.91 27.01
N GLN A 170 -26.82 23.20 27.34
CA GLN A 170 -26.47 23.73 28.64
C GLN A 170 -27.26 23.05 29.77
N ARG A 171 -28.55 22.77 29.56
CA ARG A 171 -29.37 22.00 30.51
C ARG A 171 -28.90 20.56 30.65
N ARG A 172 -28.59 19.86 29.54
CA ARG A 172 -28.00 18.51 29.59
C ARG A 172 -26.66 18.49 30.31
N VAL A 173 -25.78 19.45 30.03
CA VAL A 173 -24.47 19.56 30.69
C VAL A 173 -24.63 19.84 32.18
N GLN A 174 -25.60 20.65 32.60
CA GLN A 174 -25.90 20.90 34.01
C GLN A 174 -26.50 19.68 34.73
N GLU A 175 -27.35 18.89 34.07
CA GLU A 175 -27.86 17.63 34.63
C GLU A 175 -26.75 16.58 34.77
N VAL A 176 -25.86 16.49 33.78
CA VAL A 176 -24.68 15.62 33.84
C VAL A 176 -23.70 16.10 34.91
N ALA A 177 -23.53 17.42 35.09
CA ALA A 177 -22.66 18.00 36.11
C ALA A 177 -23.13 17.70 37.55
N LYS A 178 -24.45 17.64 37.79
CA LYS A 178 -25.01 17.22 39.09
C LYS A 178 -24.69 15.77 39.46
N ASN A 179 -24.40 14.93 38.47
CA ASN A 179 -24.07 13.51 38.64
C ASN A 179 -22.55 13.23 38.59
N ARG A 180 -21.70 14.25 38.44
CA ARG A 180 -20.24 14.07 38.47
C ARG A 180 -19.74 13.99 39.91
N ARG A 181 -18.84 13.03 40.18
CA ARG A 181 -18.06 13.01 41.42
C ARG A 181 -17.25 14.32 41.51
N PRO A 182 -17.08 14.91 42.71
CA PRO A 182 -16.31 16.14 42.85
C PRO A 182 -14.90 15.94 42.30
N LEU A 183 -14.44 16.89 41.48
CA LEU A 183 -13.06 16.91 41.02
C LEU A 183 -12.14 17.01 42.24
N PRO A 184 -10.98 16.34 42.23
CA PRO A 184 -10.01 16.47 43.29
C PRO A 184 -9.59 17.95 43.45
N PRO A 185 -9.28 18.40 44.67
CA PRO A 185 -8.84 19.78 44.90
C PRO A 185 -7.60 20.09 44.07
N LYS A 186 -7.51 21.31 43.53
CA LYS A 186 -6.32 21.79 42.81
C LYS A 186 -5.11 21.67 43.73
N CYS A 187 -4.13 20.86 43.34
CA CYS A 187 -2.88 20.74 44.06
C CYS A 187 -2.01 21.99 43.83
N PRO A 188 -1.39 22.55 44.88
CA PRO A 188 -0.68 23.83 44.77
C PRO A 188 0.75 23.75 44.21
N ASN A 189 1.36 22.57 44.10
CA ASN A 189 2.74 22.43 43.61
C ASN A 189 2.82 21.53 42.37
N PHE A 190 3.28 22.12 41.27
CA PHE A 190 3.51 21.48 39.97
C PHE A 190 4.55 20.34 40.05
N ASP A 191 5.53 20.46 40.93
CA ASP A 191 6.60 19.46 41.09
C ASP A 191 6.08 18.12 41.64
N ASP A 192 5.08 18.17 42.53
CA ASP A 192 4.44 16.96 43.06
C ASP A 192 3.59 16.28 41.97
N GLU A 193 2.96 17.07 41.09
CA GLU A 193 2.20 16.57 39.95
C GLU A 193 3.11 15.93 38.90
N MET A 194 4.25 16.56 38.59
CA MET A 194 5.27 16.01 37.70
C MET A 194 5.85 14.70 38.26
N SER A 195 6.08 14.61 39.58
CA SER A 195 6.55 13.39 40.23
C SER A 195 5.50 12.26 40.21
N ALA A 196 4.21 12.61 40.31
CA ALA A 196 3.10 11.67 40.22
C ALA A 196 2.86 11.19 38.77
N VAL A 197 3.06 12.06 37.78
CA VAL A 197 3.03 11.72 36.36
C VAL A 197 4.23 10.84 36.00
N MET A 198 5.44 11.18 36.43
CA MET A 198 6.64 10.33 36.27
C MET A 198 6.46 8.94 36.90
N LYS A 199 5.82 8.85 38.07
CA LYS A 199 5.47 7.56 38.69
C LYS A 199 4.37 6.80 37.93
N ARG A 200 3.49 7.49 37.22
CA ARG A 200 2.39 6.91 36.43
C ARG A 200 2.84 6.46 35.03
N VAL A 201 3.82 7.16 34.46
CA VAL A 201 4.50 6.82 33.19
C VAL A 201 5.59 5.77 33.42
N GLY A 202 6.14 5.69 34.62
CA GLY A 202 7.11 4.69 35.03
C GLY A 202 6.56 3.25 34.99
N ARG A 203 6.99 2.51 33.96
CA ARG A 203 6.79 1.06 33.68
C ARG A 203 5.63 0.66 32.77
N GLN A 204 5.07 1.56 31.95
CA GLN A 204 4.45 1.09 30.70
C GLN A 204 5.55 0.95 29.65
N LYS A 205 5.86 -0.29 29.25
CA LYS A 205 6.68 -0.53 28.06
C LYS A 205 5.97 0.12 26.88
N VAL A 206 6.49 1.24 26.39
CA VAL A 206 6.16 1.81 25.09
C VAL A 206 6.22 0.67 24.08
N SER A 207 5.08 0.25 23.54
CA SER A 207 4.98 -0.92 22.66
C SER A 207 5.49 -0.65 21.25
N ARG A 208 5.89 0.60 20.96
CA ARG A 208 6.41 1.02 19.66
C ARG A 208 7.36 2.20 19.90
N MET A 209 8.65 1.92 20.06
CA MET A 209 9.66 2.94 19.76
C MET A 209 9.58 3.13 18.26
N MET A 210 9.19 4.33 17.80
CA MET A 210 9.65 4.76 16.48
C MET A 210 11.16 4.86 16.64
N PHE A 211 11.87 3.92 16.00
CA PHE A 211 13.30 4.02 15.88
C PHE A 211 13.54 5.10 14.86
N ASP A 212 13.98 6.23 15.38
CA ASP A 212 14.60 7.25 14.58
C ASP A 212 16.04 6.77 14.33
N ASP A 213 16.26 6.18 13.15
CA ASP A 213 17.52 5.57 12.75
C ASP A 213 18.67 6.60 12.67
N PHE A 214 18.34 7.90 12.71
CA PHE A 214 19.30 9.01 12.67
C PHE A 214 19.41 9.76 14.01
N ALA A 215 18.63 9.37 15.04
CA ALA A 215 18.71 9.93 16.38
C ALA A 215 20.15 9.92 16.91
N GLU A 216 20.92 8.87 16.63
CA GLU A 216 22.31 8.76 17.05
C GLU A 216 23.22 9.79 16.37
N PHE A 217 22.87 10.29 15.17
CA PHE A 217 23.67 11.24 14.39
C PHE A 217 23.50 12.69 14.87
N TYR A 218 22.29 13.12 15.24
CA TYR A 218 22.02 14.49 15.72
C TYR A 218 21.75 14.62 17.22
N LEU A 219 21.53 13.51 17.95
CA LEU A 219 21.48 13.48 19.42
C LEU A 219 22.77 12.90 20.04
N GLU A 220 23.83 12.71 19.25
CA GLU A 220 25.15 12.39 19.78
C GLU A 220 25.57 13.47 20.79
N ASP A 221 25.79 13.09 22.06
CA ASP A 221 26.11 13.96 23.22
C ASP A 221 27.50 14.61 23.11
N GLY A 222 27.80 15.27 21.99
CA GLY A 222 28.99 16.09 21.79
C GLY A 222 28.64 17.58 21.81
N ASP A 223 29.52 18.40 22.39
CA ASP A 223 29.47 19.87 22.28
C ASP A 223 29.71 20.30 20.82
N LYS A 224 28.73 20.07 19.94
CA LYS A 224 28.76 20.51 18.54
C LYS A 224 28.60 22.02 18.49
N SER A 225 29.45 22.68 17.71
CA SER A 225 29.31 24.11 17.43
C SER A 225 28.06 24.39 16.59
N VAL A 226 27.56 25.62 16.62
CA VAL A 226 26.38 26.03 15.82
C VAL A 226 26.63 25.81 14.32
N GLU A 227 27.86 26.03 13.86
CA GLU A 227 28.27 25.82 12.47
C GLU A 227 28.39 24.33 12.08
N GLU A 228 28.56 23.44 13.06
CA GLU A 228 28.50 21.99 12.84
C GLU A 228 27.06 21.49 12.86
N LEU A 229 26.22 22.05 13.73
CA LEU A 229 24.78 21.80 13.74
C LEU A 229 24.11 22.26 12.44
N ASP A 230 24.48 23.43 11.91
CA ASP A 230 23.98 23.91 10.61
C ASP A 230 24.45 22.99 9.47
N ARG A 231 25.70 22.50 9.50
CA ARG A 231 26.19 21.54 8.50
C ARG A 231 25.48 20.20 8.60
N ASP A 232 25.27 19.70 9.81
CA ASP A 232 24.54 18.46 10.06
C ASP A 232 23.08 18.60 9.61
N PHE A 233 22.45 19.75 9.87
CA PHE A 233 21.11 20.08 9.38
C PHE A 233 21.06 20.13 7.85
N THR A 234 22.01 20.81 7.20
CA THR A 234 22.08 20.85 5.73
C THR A 234 22.32 19.46 5.13
N THR A 235 23.08 18.62 5.81
CA THR A 235 23.34 17.23 5.40
C THR A 235 22.09 16.36 5.62
N PHE A 236 21.33 16.60 6.69
CA PHE A 236 20.06 15.94 6.98
C PHE A 236 18.96 16.32 5.98
N ASP A 237 18.86 17.60 5.63
CA ASP A 237 17.97 18.13 4.58
C ASP A 237 18.31 17.52 3.20
N GLN A 238 19.59 17.23 2.96
CA GLN A 238 20.05 16.45 1.79
C GLN A 238 19.79 14.93 1.90
N LEU A 239 19.53 14.40 3.09
CA LEU A 239 19.18 12.99 3.31
C LEU A 239 17.67 12.74 3.27
N GLU A 240 16.84 13.75 3.55
CA GLU A 240 15.38 13.76 3.28
C GLU A 240 15.02 13.65 1.79
N GLN A 241 16.02 13.56 0.90
CA GLN A 241 15.87 13.22 -0.52
C GLN A 241 15.32 11.81 -0.77
N PHE A 242 15.15 10.98 0.28
CA PHE A 242 14.49 9.68 0.23
C PHE A 242 13.20 9.70 1.06
N ASP A 243 12.04 9.83 0.39
CA ASP A 243 10.75 9.52 1.02
C ASP A 243 10.60 8.00 1.21
N GLU A 244 9.72 7.55 2.12
CA GLU A 244 9.39 6.14 2.41
C GLU A 244 8.98 5.34 1.16
N ASN A 245 8.65 6.04 0.07
CA ASN A 245 8.28 5.52 -1.24
C ASN A 245 9.46 5.41 -2.24
N GLY A 246 10.69 5.76 -1.85
CA GLY A 246 11.87 5.72 -2.73
C GLY A 246 11.91 6.81 -3.80
N LEU A 247 11.13 7.88 -3.63
CA LEU A 247 11.11 9.01 -4.54
C LEU A 247 12.37 9.86 -4.32
N ILE A 248 13.21 9.99 -5.36
CA ILE A 248 14.44 10.79 -5.32
C ILE A 248 14.05 12.25 -5.56
N GLY A 249 14.00 13.04 -4.48
CA GLY A 249 13.84 14.49 -4.58
C GLY A 249 15.18 15.16 -4.85
N ILE A 250 15.56 15.43 -6.11
CA ILE A 250 16.80 16.19 -6.35
C ILE A 250 16.49 17.66 -6.13
N THR A 251 17.04 18.25 -5.06
CA THR A 251 16.96 19.68 -4.78
C THR A 251 17.88 20.45 -5.74
N MET A 252 17.29 21.38 -6.49
CA MET A 252 18.02 22.21 -7.47
C MET A 252 18.43 23.56 -6.88
N SER A 253 17.62 24.08 -5.97
CA SER A 253 17.84 25.31 -5.19
C SER A 253 17.13 25.18 -3.83
N SER A 254 17.40 26.09 -2.88
CA SER A 254 16.78 26.13 -1.54
C SER A 254 15.27 26.45 -1.54
N SER A 255 14.58 26.27 -2.67
CA SER A 255 13.16 26.55 -2.83
C SER A 255 12.48 25.68 -3.90
N GLN A 256 13.24 24.88 -4.67
CA GLN A 256 12.72 24.06 -5.76
C GLN A 256 13.28 22.63 -5.70
N ARG A 257 12.39 21.66 -5.64
CA ARG A 257 12.72 20.23 -5.70
C ARG A 257 12.11 19.60 -6.95
N SER A 258 12.88 18.73 -7.58
CA SER A 258 12.39 17.90 -8.67
C SER A 258 11.76 16.63 -8.09
N VAL A 259 10.50 16.37 -8.43
CA VAL A 259 9.71 15.24 -7.96
C VAL A 259 9.49 14.30 -9.14
N VAL A 260 9.97 13.07 -9.03
CA VAL A 260 9.69 12.02 -10.04
C VAL A 260 8.21 11.66 -9.99
N VAL A 261 7.50 11.84 -11.10
CA VAL A 261 6.06 11.57 -11.21
C VAL A 261 5.83 10.15 -11.72
N PHE A 262 6.52 9.74 -12.79
CA PHE A 262 6.52 8.35 -13.26
C PHE A 262 7.77 8.06 -14.11
N ASP A 263 8.11 6.77 -14.19
CA ASP A 263 9.20 6.22 -14.99
C ASP A 263 8.64 5.69 -16.31
N LEU A 264 9.14 6.17 -17.46
CA LEU A 264 8.61 5.80 -18.78
C LEU A 264 8.79 4.32 -19.07
N ASP A 265 9.84 3.69 -18.54
CA ASP A 265 10.08 2.25 -18.70
C ASP A 265 9.04 1.42 -17.93
N CYS A 266 8.51 1.95 -16.82
CA CYS A 266 7.46 1.31 -16.03
C CYS A 266 6.06 1.36 -16.70
N GLU A 267 5.88 2.22 -17.70
CA GLU A 267 4.63 2.38 -18.45
C GLU A 267 4.49 1.37 -19.60
N ILE A 268 5.52 0.58 -19.87
CA ILE A 268 5.45 -0.54 -20.81
C ILE A 268 4.94 -1.78 -20.06
N ASP A 269 3.77 -2.22 -20.47
CA ASP A 269 3.04 -3.33 -19.87
C ASP A 269 2.69 -4.41 -20.92
N ALA A 270 1.98 -5.45 -20.47
CA ALA A 270 1.50 -6.51 -21.36
C ALA A 270 0.52 -6.01 -22.44
N ASN A 271 -0.12 -4.85 -22.26
CA ASN A 271 -1.04 -4.29 -23.24
C ASN A 271 -0.31 -3.70 -24.45
N CYS A 272 0.97 -3.33 -24.27
CA CYS A 272 1.84 -2.88 -25.34
C CYS A 272 2.19 -4.00 -26.34
N LEU A 273 2.04 -5.28 -25.95
CA LEU A 273 2.31 -6.40 -26.87
C LEU A 273 1.21 -6.52 -27.94
N PRO A 274 1.59 -6.96 -29.17
CA PRO A 274 0.66 -7.46 -30.16
C PRO A 274 -0.28 -8.52 -29.57
N HIS A 275 -1.51 -8.59 -30.08
CA HIS A 275 -2.54 -9.50 -29.56
C HIS A 275 -2.06 -10.97 -29.57
N GLU A 276 -1.34 -11.36 -30.62
CA GLU A 276 -0.86 -12.73 -30.84
C GLU A 276 0.24 -13.15 -29.84
N SER A 277 1.07 -12.22 -29.40
CA SER A 277 2.18 -12.47 -28.46
C SER A 277 1.85 -12.10 -27.01
N ARG A 278 0.69 -11.50 -26.75
CA ARG A 278 0.27 -11.08 -25.41
C ARG A 278 0.23 -12.23 -24.39
N GLU A 279 -0.10 -13.44 -24.81
CA GLU A 279 -0.14 -14.61 -23.94
C GLU A 279 1.24 -14.93 -23.32
N LEU A 280 2.33 -14.64 -24.05
CA LEU A 280 3.70 -14.86 -23.57
C LEU A 280 4.01 -14.06 -22.31
N SER A 281 3.44 -12.85 -22.17
CA SER A 281 3.62 -12.02 -20.97
C SER A 281 3.16 -12.72 -19.68
N SER A 282 2.10 -13.52 -19.75
CA SER A 282 1.56 -14.26 -18.59
C SER A 282 2.46 -15.41 -18.14
N GLN A 283 3.37 -15.85 -19.02
CA GLN A 283 4.33 -16.89 -18.73
C GLN A 283 5.60 -16.33 -18.10
N LEU A 284 5.96 -15.06 -18.37
CA LEU A 284 7.21 -14.45 -17.87
C LEU A 284 7.41 -14.59 -16.35
N PRO A 285 6.45 -14.23 -15.47
CA PRO A 285 6.67 -14.34 -14.03
C PRO A 285 6.84 -15.80 -13.59
N LYS A 286 6.18 -16.75 -14.26
CA LYS A 286 6.27 -18.19 -13.96
C LYS A 286 7.63 -18.74 -14.37
N LEU A 287 8.11 -18.38 -15.57
CA LEU A 287 9.44 -18.75 -16.06
C LEU A 287 10.55 -18.15 -15.20
N PHE A 288 10.36 -16.90 -14.77
CA PHE A 288 11.28 -16.18 -13.90
C PHE A 288 11.40 -16.83 -12.52
N VAL A 289 10.28 -17.14 -11.87
CA VAL A 289 10.23 -17.64 -10.49
C VAL A 289 10.52 -19.14 -10.40
N GLY A 290 10.05 -19.94 -11.36
CA GLY A 290 10.28 -21.39 -11.40
C GLY A 290 9.84 -22.16 -10.13
N HIS A 291 10.55 -23.24 -9.86
CA HIS A 291 10.38 -24.18 -8.75
C HIS A 291 8.94 -24.71 -8.61
N THR A 292 8.25 -24.41 -7.52
CA THR A 292 6.87 -24.89 -7.28
C THR A 292 5.81 -23.96 -7.86
N LEU A 293 6.05 -22.64 -7.87
CA LEU A 293 5.12 -21.65 -8.42
C LEU A 293 5.07 -21.66 -9.95
N GLY A 294 6.23 -21.84 -10.59
CA GLY A 294 6.39 -21.73 -12.04
C GLY A 294 6.98 -22.97 -12.71
N GLY A 295 7.25 -24.05 -11.96
CA GLY A 295 7.99 -25.21 -12.46
C GLY A 295 7.39 -25.89 -13.68
N ASN A 296 6.06 -25.92 -13.81
CA ASN A 296 5.40 -26.49 -14.98
C ASN A 296 5.67 -25.65 -16.24
N ALA A 297 5.56 -24.32 -16.14
CA ALA A 297 5.85 -23.41 -17.24
C ALA A 297 7.33 -23.48 -17.64
N VAL A 298 8.24 -23.56 -16.65
CA VAL A 298 9.67 -23.76 -16.89
C VAL A 298 9.94 -25.08 -17.61
N GLN A 299 9.27 -26.16 -17.20
CA GLN A 299 9.43 -27.46 -17.86
C GLN A 299 8.93 -27.42 -19.30
N GLU A 300 7.79 -26.79 -19.55
CA GLU A 300 7.25 -26.59 -20.88
C GLU A 300 8.15 -25.71 -21.75
N GLY A 301 8.62 -24.57 -21.23
CA GLY A 301 9.54 -23.70 -21.93
C GLY A 301 10.88 -24.40 -22.24
N ARG A 302 11.43 -25.20 -21.32
CA ARG A 302 12.63 -26.01 -21.58
C ARG A 302 12.41 -27.11 -22.61
N ARG A 303 11.19 -27.65 -22.73
CA ARG A 303 10.84 -28.56 -23.84
C ARG A 303 10.79 -27.83 -25.18
N THR A 304 10.33 -26.58 -25.17
CA THR A 304 10.36 -25.70 -26.35
C THR A 304 11.81 -25.41 -26.77
N ILE A 305 12.71 -25.10 -25.83
CA ILE A 305 14.14 -24.91 -26.13
C ILE A 305 14.79 -26.22 -26.63
N ASN A 306 14.57 -27.33 -25.90
CA ASN A 306 15.13 -28.65 -26.20
C ASN A 306 14.14 -29.55 -26.96
N CYS A 307 13.66 -29.15 -28.13
CA CYS A 307 12.63 -29.85 -28.93
C CYS A 307 12.89 -31.34 -29.28
N ALA A 308 13.86 -32.06 -28.70
CA ALA A 308 14.12 -33.49 -28.95
C ALA A 308 14.78 -34.30 -27.79
N GLY A 309 14.67 -33.89 -26.52
CA GLY A 309 15.29 -34.62 -25.39
C GLY A 309 14.31 -35.42 -24.51
N TRP A 310 14.60 -36.70 -24.25
CA TRP A 310 13.77 -37.60 -23.42
C TRP A 310 13.89 -37.41 -21.89
N ALA A 311 14.72 -36.46 -21.43
CA ALA A 311 14.92 -36.19 -20.00
C ALA A 311 13.88 -35.17 -19.47
N MET A 312 13.31 -35.43 -18.30
CA MET A 312 12.41 -34.48 -17.64
C MET A 312 13.18 -33.18 -17.32
N PRO A 313 12.77 -32.02 -17.88
CA PRO A 313 13.48 -30.78 -17.66
C PRO A 313 13.42 -30.34 -16.20
N SER A 314 14.48 -29.67 -15.75
CA SER A 314 14.53 -29.09 -14.40
C SER A 314 13.38 -28.10 -14.17
N ARG A 315 13.00 -27.91 -12.91
CA ARG A 315 12.04 -26.89 -12.48
C ARG A 315 12.70 -25.57 -12.06
N HIS A 316 14.03 -25.47 -12.09
CA HIS A 316 14.72 -24.26 -11.69
C HIS A 316 14.34 -23.04 -12.56
N PRO A 317 14.32 -21.82 -11.99
CA PRO A 317 14.17 -20.56 -12.72
C PRO A 317 14.93 -20.52 -14.05
N PHE A 318 14.38 -19.84 -15.03
CA PHE A 318 15.08 -19.58 -16.29
C PHE A 318 16.28 -18.66 -16.08
N SER A 319 17.40 -19.02 -16.68
CA SER A 319 18.50 -18.08 -16.93
C SER A 319 18.13 -17.08 -18.03
N ASP A 320 18.82 -15.95 -18.11
CA ASP A 320 18.60 -14.97 -19.18
C ASP A 320 18.86 -15.58 -20.57
N HIS A 321 19.82 -16.51 -20.66
CA HIS A 321 20.09 -17.23 -21.89
C HIS A 321 18.93 -18.16 -22.30
N GLU A 322 18.40 -18.95 -21.36
CA GLU A 322 17.23 -19.80 -21.60
C GLU A 322 16.00 -18.96 -21.97
N PHE A 323 15.85 -17.78 -21.35
CA PHE A 323 14.77 -16.85 -21.68
C PHE A 323 14.88 -16.35 -23.13
N GLU A 324 16.06 -15.91 -23.57
CA GLU A 324 16.26 -15.45 -24.96
C GLU A 324 16.00 -16.56 -25.98
N GLU A 325 16.45 -17.79 -25.72
CA GLU A 325 16.19 -18.94 -26.60
C GLU A 325 14.70 -19.30 -26.64
N TRP A 326 14.04 -19.35 -25.48
CA TRP A 326 12.60 -19.62 -25.41
C TRP A 326 11.79 -18.54 -26.10
N MET A 327 12.14 -17.27 -25.90
CA MET A 327 11.46 -16.12 -26.51
C MET A 327 11.61 -16.16 -28.02
N ALA A 328 12.82 -16.39 -28.54
CA ALA A 328 13.06 -16.49 -29.98
C ALA A 328 12.21 -17.61 -30.61
N LEU A 329 12.24 -18.82 -30.04
CA LEU A 329 11.46 -19.95 -30.55
C LEU A 329 9.95 -19.76 -30.41
N SER A 330 9.50 -19.07 -29.35
CA SER A 330 8.08 -18.80 -29.14
C SER A 330 7.56 -17.76 -30.13
N LEU A 331 8.35 -16.72 -30.40
CA LEU A 331 8.02 -15.70 -31.41
C LEU A 331 8.10 -16.27 -32.82
N ASP A 332 9.09 -17.11 -33.15
CA ASP A 332 9.17 -17.77 -34.46
C ASP A 332 7.94 -18.65 -34.75
N ARG A 333 7.36 -19.28 -33.72
CA ARG A 333 6.12 -20.07 -33.85
C ARG A 333 4.88 -19.20 -34.04
N ILE A 334 4.84 -18.02 -33.43
CA ILE A 334 3.71 -17.08 -33.57
C ILE A 334 3.77 -16.40 -34.94
N TYR A 335 4.96 -15.95 -35.33
CA TYR A 335 5.23 -15.24 -36.57
C TYR A 335 5.81 -16.19 -37.64
N GLU A 336 5.16 -17.34 -37.87
CA GLU A 336 5.64 -18.39 -38.78
C GLU A 336 5.43 -18.05 -40.28
N GLY A 337 4.87 -16.88 -40.59
CA GLY A 337 4.65 -16.40 -41.95
C GLY A 337 5.97 -16.24 -42.69
N LYS A 338 6.31 -17.16 -43.59
CA LYS A 338 7.50 -17.05 -44.45
C LYS A 338 7.09 -16.80 -45.88
N ALA A 339 7.63 -15.74 -46.48
CA ALA A 339 7.42 -15.40 -47.88
C ALA A 339 8.75 -15.43 -48.64
N ILE A 340 8.77 -16.09 -49.79
CA ILE A 340 9.93 -16.05 -50.69
C ILE A 340 9.79 -14.83 -51.59
N ARG A 341 10.78 -13.92 -51.56
CA ARG A 341 10.87 -12.79 -52.48
C ARG A 341 12.14 -12.90 -53.31
N SER A 342 12.02 -12.70 -54.61
CA SER A 342 13.20 -12.60 -55.48
C SER A 342 13.88 -11.25 -55.29
N ALA A 343 15.13 -11.27 -54.84
CA ALA A 343 15.99 -10.10 -54.66
C ALA A 343 17.09 -10.08 -55.73
N ARG A 344 17.53 -8.89 -56.13
CA ARG A 344 18.70 -8.73 -57.01
C ARG A 344 19.89 -8.30 -56.17
N ARG A 345 20.96 -9.09 -56.18
CA ARG A 345 22.24 -8.73 -55.57
C ARG A 345 23.19 -8.26 -56.67
N ILE A 346 23.68 -7.04 -56.52
CA ILE A 346 24.62 -6.43 -57.45
C ILE A 346 25.99 -6.47 -56.80
N TYR A 347 26.91 -7.23 -57.38
CA TYR A 347 28.30 -7.23 -56.96
C TYR A 347 29.09 -6.33 -57.91
N SER A 348 29.57 -5.19 -57.42
CA SER A 348 30.46 -4.32 -58.17
C SER A 348 31.91 -4.68 -57.88
N PHE A 349 32.60 -5.23 -58.87
CA PHE A 349 34.06 -5.40 -58.80
C PHE A 349 34.70 -4.17 -59.46
N GLY A 350 35.66 -3.54 -58.78
CA GLY A 350 36.30 -2.32 -59.25
C GLY A 350 36.85 -2.48 -60.67
N LYS A 351 36.61 -1.45 -61.51
CA LYS A 351 36.68 -1.43 -62.99
C LYS A 351 35.50 -2.11 -63.71
N GLY A 352 34.33 -1.48 -63.58
CA GLY A 352 33.27 -1.49 -64.60
C GLY A 352 32.51 -2.79 -64.84
N SER A 353 32.79 -3.86 -64.11
CA SER A 353 32.03 -5.11 -64.18
C SER A 353 31.15 -5.26 -62.94
N SER A 354 29.86 -5.04 -63.12
CA SER A 354 28.82 -5.37 -62.14
C SER A 354 28.16 -6.68 -62.55
N ILE A 355 28.14 -7.66 -61.65
CA ILE A 355 27.41 -8.91 -61.86
C ILE A 355 26.10 -8.81 -61.08
N GLU A 356 24.98 -8.94 -61.79
CA GLU A 356 23.65 -9.05 -61.19
C GLU A 356 23.29 -10.52 -61.01
N ILE A 357 22.98 -10.90 -59.77
CA ILE A 357 22.51 -12.24 -59.44
C ILE A 357 21.09 -12.10 -58.87
N LEU A 358 20.14 -12.78 -59.50
CA LEU A 358 18.81 -12.99 -58.95
C LEU A 358 18.90 -14.08 -57.88
N VAL A 359 18.50 -13.76 -56.66
CA VAL A 359 18.53 -14.65 -55.51
C VAL A 359 17.14 -14.66 -54.89
N ASP A 360 16.59 -15.84 -54.65
CA ASP A 360 15.37 -15.96 -53.85
C ASP A 360 15.74 -15.86 -52.37
N GLN A 361 15.09 -14.93 -51.67
CA GLN A 361 15.30 -14.67 -50.26
C GLN A 361 14.01 -14.95 -49.49
N GLU A 362 14.11 -15.80 -48.47
CA GLU A 362 13.04 -16.02 -47.51
C GLU A 362 13.00 -14.82 -46.54
N ILE A 363 11.83 -14.19 -46.43
CA ILE A 363 11.59 -13.00 -45.61
C ILE A 363 10.32 -13.25 -44.80
N ASN A 364 10.38 -12.96 -43.51
CA ASN A 364 9.19 -12.86 -42.67
C ASN A 364 8.58 -11.45 -42.86
N PRO A 365 7.36 -11.32 -43.41
CA PRO A 365 6.73 -10.02 -43.61
C PRO A 365 6.43 -9.30 -42.29
N ASP A 366 6.28 -10.03 -41.18
CA ASP A 366 5.95 -9.51 -39.86
C ASP A 366 7.18 -9.38 -38.96
N PHE A 367 8.38 -9.40 -39.55
CA PHE A 367 9.65 -9.35 -38.83
C PHE A 367 9.78 -8.12 -37.91
N GLU A 368 9.28 -6.96 -38.34
CA GLU A 368 9.30 -5.74 -37.52
C GLU A 368 8.40 -5.84 -36.29
N GLU A 369 7.22 -6.46 -36.43
CA GLU A 369 6.28 -6.68 -35.32
C GLU A 369 6.81 -7.74 -34.36
N MET A 370 7.46 -8.77 -34.89
CA MET A 370 8.19 -9.79 -34.11
C MET A 370 9.33 -9.17 -33.29
N GLN A 371 10.15 -8.30 -33.89
CA GLN A 371 11.22 -7.59 -33.18
C GLN A 371 10.68 -6.65 -32.10
N TYR A 372 9.58 -5.95 -32.38
CA TYR A 372 8.89 -5.12 -31.41
C TYR A 372 8.41 -5.97 -30.21
N ALA A 373 7.72 -7.09 -30.46
CA ALA A 373 7.27 -8.00 -29.41
C ALA A 373 8.45 -8.52 -28.56
N ALA A 374 9.59 -8.88 -29.18
CA ALA A 374 10.79 -9.28 -28.46
C ALA A 374 11.32 -8.17 -27.53
N SER A 375 11.39 -6.93 -28.01
CA SER A 375 11.86 -5.80 -27.21
C SER A 375 10.99 -5.54 -25.98
N VAL A 376 9.66 -5.60 -26.14
CA VAL A 376 8.71 -5.45 -25.03
C VAL A 376 8.84 -6.61 -24.03
N LEU A 377 8.95 -7.86 -24.50
CA LEU A 377 9.13 -9.02 -23.64
C LEU A 377 10.44 -8.95 -22.83
N ARG A 378 11.53 -8.46 -23.42
CA ARG A 378 12.80 -8.23 -22.72
C ARG A 378 12.67 -7.19 -21.61
N LEU A 379 11.98 -6.09 -21.86
CA LEU A 379 11.73 -5.07 -20.84
C LEU A 379 10.88 -5.63 -19.70
N LEU A 380 9.82 -6.38 -20.02
CA LEU A 380 8.99 -7.04 -19.02
C LEU A 380 9.77 -8.10 -18.21
N TRP A 381 10.74 -8.79 -18.83
CA TRP A 381 11.64 -9.73 -18.17
C TRP A 381 12.62 -9.02 -17.22
N GLN A 382 13.27 -7.95 -17.69
CA GLN A 382 14.18 -7.14 -16.88
C GLN A 382 13.47 -6.54 -15.66
N ARG A 383 12.22 -6.09 -15.84
CA ARG A 383 11.39 -5.58 -14.75
C ARG A 383 11.16 -6.59 -13.63
N GLN A 384 11.14 -7.90 -13.92
CA GLN A 384 11.03 -8.93 -12.89
C GLN A 384 12.21 -8.91 -11.90
N TYR A 385 13.39 -8.46 -12.32
CA TYR A 385 14.58 -8.34 -11.45
C TYR A 385 14.54 -7.13 -10.51
N ALA A 386 13.81 -6.08 -10.90
CA ALA A 386 13.60 -4.89 -10.08
C ALA A 386 12.71 -5.20 -8.87
N ASP A 387 11.71 -6.09 -9.04
CA ASP A 387 10.85 -6.55 -7.96
C ASP A 387 11.61 -7.46 -7.00
N PHE A 388 11.80 -6.96 -5.76
CA PHE A 388 12.46 -7.70 -4.69
C PHE A 388 11.77 -9.02 -4.38
N HIS A 389 10.44 -9.06 -4.36
CA HIS A 389 9.66 -10.24 -4.00
C HIS A 389 9.80 -11.31 -5.08
N LEU A 390 9.63 -10.96 -6.35
CA LEU A 390 9.82 -11.89 -7.47
C LEU A 390 11.25 -12.43 -7.51
N ARG A 391 12.25 -11.57 -7.30
CA ARG A 391 13.66 -11.99 -7.21
C ARG A 391 13.89 -12.97 -6.07
N SER A 392 13.30 -12.73 -4.90
CA SER A 392 13.40 -13.62 -3.73
C SER A 392 12.69 -14.96 -3.98
N LEU A 393 11.57 -14.96 -4.71
CA LEU A 393 10.84 -16.17 -5.08
C LEU A 393 11.62 -17.09 -6.04
N ARG A 394 12.70 -16.61 -6.67
CA ARG A 394 13.65 -17.46 -7.42
C ARG A 394 14.49 -18.36 -6.51
N HIS A 395 14.60 -18.04 -5.23
CA HIS A 395 15.31 -18.86 -4.26
C HIS A 395 14.36 -19.91 -3.66
N ASP A 396 14.74 -21.18 -3.78
CA ASP A 396 13.90 -22.32 -3.39
C ASP A 396 13.51 -22.27 -1.90
N ALA A 397 14.48 -22.03 -1.01
CA ALA A 397 14.24 -21.94 0.44
C ALA A 397 13.25 -20.83 0.83
N TYR A 398 13.32 -19.68 0.16
CA TYR A 398 12.37 -18.59 0.37
C TYR A 398 10.99 -18.96 -0.15
N GLN A 399 10.91 -19.50 -1.37
CA GLN A 399 9.66 -19.86 -2.01
C GLN A 399 8.90 -20.95 -1.25
N GLU A 400 9.58 -22.01 -0.81
CA GLU A 400 8.98 -23.08 -0.01
C GLU A 400 8.38 -22.53 1.29
N THR A 401 9.13 -21.69 2.00
CA THR A 401 8.69 -21.10 3.27
C THR A 401 7.54 -20.13 3.04
N TYR A 402 7.61 -19.30 2.00
CA TYR A 402 6.55 -18.39 1.61
C TYR A 402 5.23 -19.11 1.33
N LEU A 403 5.29 -20.17 0.50
CA LEU A 403 4.13 -20.98 0.16
C LEU A 403 3.59 -21.74 1.37
N ALA A 404 4.46 -22.29 2.21
CA ALA A 404 4.05 -22.94 3.44
C ALA A 404 3.28 -21.95 4.34
N ILE A 405 3.78 -20.72 4.52
CA ILE A 405 3.09 -19.70 5.32
C ILE A 405 1.72 -19.37 4.70
N ARG A 406 1.64 -19.15 3.39
CA ARG A 406 0.39 -18.79 2.71
C ARG A 406 -0.64 -19.92 2.67
N GLY A 407 -0.18 -21.18 2.58
CA GLY A 407 -1.04 -22.37 2.58
C GLY A 407 -1.50 -22.80 3.98
N THR A 408 -0.85 -22.29 5.03
CA THR A 408 -1.16 -22.64 6.41
C THR A 408 -2.52 -22.09 6.85
N THR A 409 -3.27 -22.91 7.60
CA THR A 409 -4.58 -22.54 8.16
C THR A 409 -4.61 -22.46 9.70
N ASP A 410 -3.51 -22.80 10.37
CA ASP A 410 -3.35 -22.71 11.83
C ASP A 410 -2.24 -21.71 12.20
N THR A 411 -2.52 -20.81 13.14
CA THR A 411 -1.54 -19.87 13.66
C THR A 411 -0.42 -20.54 14.47
N ALA A 412 -0.60 -21.77 14.95
CA ALA A 412 0.48 -22.56 15.54
C ALA A 412 1.56 -22.89 14.49
N GLU A 413 1.13 -23.42 13.35
CA GLU A 413 2.02 -23.77 12.23
C GLU A 413 2.72 -22.52 11.67
N VAL A 414 2.03 -21.37 11.58
CA VAL A 414 2.68 -20.10 11.19
C VAL A 414 3.80 -19.72 12.17
N ALA A 415 3.60 -19.90 13.47
CA ALA A 415 4.64 -19.61 14.47
C ALA A 415 5.85 -20.54 14.33
N ASP A 416 5.63 -21.81 13.99
CA ASP A 416 6.71 -22.77 13.76
C ASP A 416 7.45 -22.49 12.44
N LEU A 417 6.74 -22.06 11.39
CA LEU A 417 7.35 -21.59 10.15
C LEU A 417 8.18 -20.32 10.35
N LYS A 418 7.77 -19.40 11.23
CA LYS A 418 8.59 -18.23 11.63
C LYS A 418 9.87 -18.65 12.33
N LYS A 419 9.82 -19.65 13.22
CA LYS A 419 11.02 -20.20 13.87
C LYS A 419 11.93 -20.87 12.85
N LYS A 420 11.36 -21.64 11.90
CA LYS A 420 12.12 -22.25 10.81
C LYS A 420 12.82 -21.18 9.97
N ALA A 421 12.10 -20.14 9.55
CA ALA A 421 12.67 -19.02 8.80
C ALA A 421 13.80 -18.31 9.57
N TYR A 422 13.67 -18.17 10.89
CA TYR A 422 14.74 -17.61 11.73
C TYR A 422 15.98 -18.52 11.78
N ALA A 423 15.80 -19.84 11.91
CA ALA A 423 16.90 -20.80 11.87
C ALA A 423 17.57 -20.84 10.49
N ASP A 424 16.79 -20.78 9.41
CA ASP A 424 17.30 -20.77 8.03
C ASP A 424 18.09 -19.48 7.74
N PHE A 425 17.73 -18.36 8.35
CA PHE A 425 18.49 -17.10 8.31
C PHE A 425 19.75 -17.15 9.18
N LYS A 426 19.61 -17.46 10.48
CA LYS A 426 20.69 -17.32 11.46
C LYS A 426 21.69 -18.46 11.44
N ASP A 427 21.21 -19.69 11.38
CA ASP A 427 22.03 -20.88 11.57
C ASP A 427 22.51 -21.42 10.23
N GLN A 428 21.62 -21.50 9.24
CA GLN A 428 21.92 -22.10 7.94
C GLN A 428 22.36 -21.11 6.86
N LYS A 429 22.17 -19.80 7.09
CA LYS A 429 22.46 -18.71 6.12
C LYS A 429 21.88 -18.97 4.72
N LYS A 430 20.73 -19.64 4.65
CA LYS A 430 20.00 -19.92 3.39
C LYS A 430 19.13 -18.75 2.95
N LEU A 431 18.77 -17.88 3.90
CA LEU A 431 17.98 -16.69 3.67
C LEU A 431 18.82 -15.45 3.98
N SER A 432 18.63 -14.39 3.20
CA SER A 432 19.13 -13.06 3.52
C SER A 432 18.27 -12.38 4.60
N LEU A 433 18.80 -11.30 5.20
CA LEU A 433 18.05 -10.51 6.17
C LEU A 433 16.77 -9.93 5.56
N LYS A 434 16.85 -9.42 4.32
CA LYS A 434 15.69 -8.85 3.60
C LYS A 434 14.61 -9.91 3.38
N GLU A 435 15.00 -11.12 2.95
CA GLU A 435 14.09 -12.24 2.75
C GLU A 435 13.43 -12.71 4.05
N PHE A 436 14.21 -12.83 5.14
CA PHE A 436 13.68 -13.16 6.45
C PHE A 436 12.65 -12.13 6.93
N THR A 437 12.98 -10.84 6.82
CA THR A 437 12.07 -9.75 7.19
C THR A 437 10.77 -9.80 6.37
N ALA A 438 10.88 -10.03 5.06
CA ALA A 438 9.72 -10.19 4.19
C ALA A 438 8.85 -11.40 4.58
N LEU A 439 9.45 -12.56 4.86
CA LEU A 439 8.71 -13.74 5.34
C LEU A 439 8.02 -13.48 6.68
N ASN A 440 8.66 -12.74 7.59
CA ASN A 440 8.06 -12.37 8.87
C ASN A 440 6.85 -11.45 8.68
N THR A 441 6.93 -10.48 7.76
CA THR A 441 5.79 -9.63 7.38
C THR A 441 4.65 -10.45 6.78
N VAL A 442 4.96 -11.39 5.87
CA VAL A 442 3.98 -12.31 5.28
C VAL A 442 3.32 -13.17 6.36
N ALA A 443 4.09 -13.67 7.32
CA ALA A 443 3.59 -14.48 8.42
C ALA A 443 2.65 -13.66 9.34
N LYS A 444 3.01 -12.43 9.69
CA LYS A 444 2.12 -11.51 10.43
C LYS A 444 0.82 -11.24 9.68
N SER A 445 0.92 -10.97 8.37
CA SER A 445 -0.26 -10.81 7.49
C SER A 445 -1.15 -12.06 7.51
N GLN A 446 -0.56 -13.26 7.44
CA GLN A 446 -1.31 -14.51 7.51
C GLN A 446 -1.96 -14.72 8.89
N GLU A 447 -1.25 -14.46 9.98
CA GLU A 447 -1.82 -14.52 11.34
C GLU A 447 -3.08 -13.65 11.44
N VAL A 448 -3.04 -12.41 10.90
CA VAL A 448 -4.20 -11.51 10.88
C VAL A 448 -5.36 -12.09 10.06
N ARG A 449 -5.07 -12.64 8.87
CA ARG A 449 -6.11 -13.29 8.03
C ARG A 449 -6.78 -14.45 8.76
N LEU A 450 -6.00 -15.27 9.47
CA LEU A 450 -6.49 -16.45 10.18
C LEU A 450 -7.25 -16.11 11.47
N LYS A 451 -6.95 -14.99 12.15
CA LYS A 451 -7.64 -14.56 13.40
C LYS A 451 -9.17 -14.48 13.25
N ASN A 452 -9.66 -14.14 12.05
CA ASN A 452 -11.09 -13.99 11.79
C ASN A 452 -11.74 -15.22 11.14
N GLN A 453 -10.95 -16.23 10.77
CA GLN A 453 -11.45 -17.49 10.23
C GLN A 453 -11.73 -18.47 11.36
N LEU A 454 -13.02 -18.66 11.65
CA LEU A 454 -13.51 -19.54 12.71
C LEU A 454 -14.36 -20.67 12.11
N SER A 455 -14.12 -21.89 12.57
CA SER A 455 -14.96 -23.05 12.32
C SER A 455 -16.39 -22.83 12.84
N ILE A 456 -17.35 -23.55 12.25
CA ILE A 456 -18.76 -23.53 12.65
C ILE A 456 -18.90 -23.92 14.13
N ASP A 457 -18.14 -24.92 14.58
CA ASP A 457 -18.18 -25.37 15.97
C ASP A 457 -17.57 -24.31 16.91
N ALA A 458 -16.46 -23.67 16.54
CA ALA A 458 -15.89 -22.57 17.30
C ALA A 458 -16.87 -21.39 17.44
N LYS A 459 -17.61 -21.05 16.37
CA LYS A 459 -18.69 -20.05 16.42
C LYS A 459 -19.84 -20.47 17.35
N ARG A 460 -20.21 -21.75 17.36
CA ARG A 460 -21.24 -22.27 18.28
C ARG A 460 -20.80 -22.15 19.74
N TRP A 461 -19.52 -22.44 20.02
CA TRP A 461 -18.95 -22.24 21.35
C TRP A 461 -18.91 -20.77 21.77
N LEU A 462 -18.53 -19.85 20.87
CA LEU A 462 -18.56 -18.41 21.14
C LEU A 462 -19.95 -17.93 21.55
N ARG A 463 -21.00 -18.31 20.79
CA ARG A 463 -22.39 -17.96 21.14
C ARG A 463 -22.79 -18.48 22.53
N LYS A 464 -22.38 -19.71 22.87
CA LYS A 464 -22.64 -20.27 24.20
C LYS A 464 -21.95 -19.45 25.30
N ILE A 465 -20.71 -19.00 25.06
CA ILE A 465 -19.95 -18.17 26.00
C ILE A 465 -20.60 -16.80 26.18
N GLU A 466 -21.02 -16.14 25.10
CA GLU A 466 -21.69 -14.83 25.13
C GLU A 466 -22.97 -14.87 25.97
N THR A 467 -23.77 -15.92 25.84
CA THR A 467 -25.02 -16.08 26.61
C THR A 467 -24.83 -16.67 28.01
N ALA A 468 -23.62 -17.08 28.38
CA ALA A 468 -23.38 -17.83 29.62
C ALA A 468 -23.58 -16.95 30.87
N THR A 469 -24.16 -17.57 31.91
CA THR A 469 -24.18 -17.05 33.28
C THR A 469 -22.87 -17.40 34.03
N LEU A 470 -22.60 -16.77 35.17
CA LEU A 470 -21.35 -16.97 35.94
C LEU A 470 -21.10 -18.46 36.29
N GLY A 471 -22.16 -19.20 36.62
CA GLY A 471 -22.07 -20.65 36.90
C GLY A 471 -21.78 -21.47 35.64
N GLN A 472 -22.49 -21.20 34.54
CA GLN A 472 -22.28 -21.86 33.25
C GLN A 472 -20.89 -21.58 32.67
N LEU A 473 -20.34 -20.38 32.90
CA LEU A 473 -19.02 -20.00 32.44
C LEU A 473 -17.90 -20.84 33.09
N ARG A 474 -18.09 -21.29 34.34
CA ARG A 474 -17.18 -22.25 35.00
C ARG A 474 -17.18 -23.61 34.30
N PHE A 475 -18.36 -24.10 33.91
CA PHE A 475 -18.49 -25.36 33.16
C PHE A 475 -17.91 -25.24 31.75
N LEU A 476 -18.08 -24.09 31.08
CA LEU A 476 -17.48 -23.84 29.77
C LEU A 476 -15.95 -23.73 29.84
N LYS A 477 -15.39 -23.10 30.89
CA LYS A 477 -13.95 -23.11 31.17
C LYS A 477 -13.42 -24.54 31.32
N PHE A 478 -14.11 -25.37 32.10
CA PHE A 478 -13.75 -26.78 32.27
C PHE A 478 -13.83 -27.56 30.95
N GLY A 479 -14.88 -27.33 30.16
CA GLY A 479 -15.07 -27.93 28.83
C GLY A 479 -13.94 -27.55 27.86
N LEU A 480 -13.52 -26.29 27.81
CA LEU A 480 -12.42 -25.84 26.95
C LEU A 480 -11.08 -26.52 27.23
N TYR A 481 -10.85 -27.01 28.46
CA TYR A 481 -9.63 -27.76 28.83
C TYR A 481 -9.73 -29.26 28.53
N ASN A 482 -10.92 -29.85 28.72
CA ASN A 482 -11.07 -31.30 28.84
C ASN A 482 -11.87 -31.94 27.71
N ASP A 483 -12.71 -31.19 27.01
CA ASP A 483 -13.50 -31.72 25.90
C ASP A 483 -12.58 -32.04 24.69
N PRO A 484 -12.61 -33.28 24.15
CA PRO A 484 -11.85 -33.62 22.95
C PRO A 484 -12.18 -32.72 21.75
N ALA A 485 -13.43 -32.26 21.62
CA ALA A 485 -13.83 -31.34 20.56
C ALA A 485 -13.16 -29.96 20.72
N ALA A 486 -13.01 -29.48 21.97
CA ALA A 486 -12.32 -28.23 22.26
C ALA A 486 -10.80 -28.34 22.07
N ARG A 487 -10.22 -29.53 22.33
CA ARG A 487 -8.80 -29.80 22.08
C ARG A 487 -8.46 -29.85 20.59
N ALA A 488 -9.40 -30.22 19.73
CA ALA A 488 -9.22 -30.25 18.28
C ALA A 488 -9.22 -28.86 17.61
N PHE A 489 -9.65 -27.80 18.32
CA PHE A 489 -9.63 -26.44 17.76
C PHE A 489 -8.23 -25.92 17.47
N LYS A 490 -8.13 -25.12 16.42
CA LYS A 490 -6.87 -24.47 16.02
C LYS A 490 -6.44 -23.43 17.04
N ARG A 491 -5.16 -23.05 17.05
CA ARG A 491 -4.61 -22.14 18.07
C ARG A 491 -5.35 -20.80 18.12
N GLN A 492 -5.70 -20.23 16.96
CA GLN A 492 -6.42 -18.96 16.88
C GLN A 492 -7.84 -19.06 17.44
N GLU A 493 -8.51 -20.19 17.23
CA GLU A 493 -9.87 -20.42 17.70
C GLU A 493 -9.87 -20.56 19.23
N LYS A 494 -8.92 -21.34 19.76
CA LYS A 494 -8.71 -21.47 21.20
C LYS A 494 -8.43 -20.11 21.84
N GLN A 495 -7.54 -19.32 21.25
CA GLN A 495 -7.22 -17.99 21.77
C GLN A 495 -8.47 -17.10 21.82
N LYS A 496 -9.24 -17.04 20.72
CA LYS A 496 -10.46 -16.24 20.65
C LYS A 496 -11.55 -16.71 21.62
N LEU A 497 -11.69 -18.03 21.80
CA LEU A 497 -12.61 -18.61 22.80
C LEU A 497 -12.21 -18.22 24.23
N TRP A 498 -10.92 -18.31 24.55
CA TRP A 498 -10.40 -17.90 25.87
C TRP A 498 -10.51 -16.39 26.10
N ASP A 499 -10.30 -15.58 25.08
CA ASP A 499 -10.51 -14.12 25.13
C ASP A 499 -11.97 -13.79 25.41
N ALA A 500 -12.92 -14.44 24.71
CA ALA A 500 -14.34 -14.28 24.95
C ALA A 500 -14.76 -14.69 26.37
N VAL A 501 -14.21 -15.80 26.88
CA VAL A 501 -14.45 -16.22 28.27
C VAL A 501 -13.94 -15.19 29.26
N ARG A 502 -12.75 -14.62 29.04
CA ARG A 502 -12.17 -13.57 29.90
C ARG A 502 -13.01 -12.29 29.87
N ALA A 503 -13.44 -11.87 28.69
CA ALA A 503 -14.29 -10.69 28.51
C ALA A 503 -15.64 -10.87 29.23
N ARG A 504 -16.31 -12.01 29.03
CA ARG A 504 -17.59 -12.30 29.67
C ARG A 504 -17.49 -12.44 31.19
N ASP A 505 -16.42 -13.04 31.69
CA ASP A 505 -16.15 -13.11 33.13
C ASP A 505 -15.93 -11.73 33.73
N ALA A 506 -15.21 -10.82 33.04
CA ALA A 506 -15.03 -9.44 33.47
C ALA A 506 -16.38 -8.69 33.55
N GLU A 507 -17.21 -8.79 32.50
CA GLU A 507 -18.55 -8.17 32.44
C GLU A 507 -19.47 -8.67 33.55
N LEU A 508 -19.52 -9.99 33.78
CA LEU A 508 -20.36 -10.59 34.83
C LEU A 508 -19.85 -10.24 36.23
N ASN A 509 -18.54 -10.10 36.44
CA ASN A 509 -18.01 -9.67 37.74
C ASN A 509 -18.26 -8.19 38.00
N GLU A 510 -18.27 -7.35 36.97
CA GLU A 510 -18.61 -5.93 37.07
C GLU A 510 -20.09 -5.73 37.43
N THR A 511 -21.01 -6.46 36.78
CA THR A 511 -22.45 -6.43 37.12
C THR A 511 -22.73 -6.89 38.55
N VAL A 512 -22.04 -7.95 39.03
CA VAL A 512 -22.16 -8.41 40.43
C VAL A 512 -21.62 -7.36 41.42
N ARG A 513 -20.52 -6.67 41.10
CA ARG A 513 -19.97 -5.59 41.94
C ARG A 513 -20.91 -4.39 42.01
N SER A 514 -21.50 -3.99 40.87
CA SER A 514 -22.49 -2.92 40.81
C SER A 514 -23.74 -3.26 41.63
N ASN A 515 -24.26 -4.50 41.52
CA ASN A 515 -25.41 -4.96 42.29
C ASN A 515 -25.12 -5.04 43.81
N ARG A 516 -23.91 -5.45 44.22
CA ARG A 516 -23.50 -5.42 45.64
C ARG A 516 -23.36 -4.00 46.18
N THR A 517 -22.90 -3.06 45.36
CA THR A 517 -22.80 -1.65 45.74
C THR A 517 -24.19 -1.04 45.97
N ILE A 518 -25.16 -1.38 45.12
CA ILE A 518 -26.57 -0.97 45.26
C ILE A 518 -27.20 -1.58 46.53
N GLN A 519 -26.94 -2.86 46.82
CA GLN A 519 -27.43 -3.50 48.05
C GLN A 519 -26.79 -2.93 49.33
N ALA A 520 -25.49 -2.61 49.30
CA ALA A 520 -24.81 -1.99 50.43
C ALA A 520 -25.33 -0.57 50.74
N SER A 521 -25.75 0.18 49.72
CA SER A 521 -26.41 1.49 49.90
C SER A 521 -27.85 1.41 50.41
N LEU A 522 -28.51 0.26 50.30
CA LEU A 522 -29.88 0.03 50.79
C LEU A 522 -29.91 -0.52 52.23
N PHE A 523 -28.80 -1.08 52.71
CA PHE A 523 -28.67 -1.63 54.06
C PHE A 523 -27.55 -0.93 54.86
N THR A 524 -27.67 0.39 55.04
CA THR A 524 -26.90 1.10 56.07
C THR A 524 -27.50 0.79 57.44
N GLN A 525 -26.86 -0.09 58.22
CA GLN A 525 -27.22 -0.27 59.63
C GLN A 525 -26.91 1.01 60.42
N PRO A 526 -27.77 1.45 61.36
CA PRO A 526 -27.49 2.58 62.22
C PRO A 526 -26.33 2.23 63.17
N ALA A 527 -25.32 3.09 63.21
CA ALA A 527 -24.14 2.92 64.04
C ALA A 527 -24.52 2.93 65.53
N VAL A 528 -24.40 1.77 66.20
CA VAL A 528 -24.39 1.69 67.66
C VAL A 528 -23.13 2.38 68.16
N GLN A 529 -23.32 3.49 68.88
CA GLN A 529 -22.27 4.25 69.55
C GLN A 529 -21.54 3.34 70.55
N ARG A 530 -20.29 2.98 70.27
CA ARG A 530 -19.38 2.40 71.27
C ARG A 530 -18.87 3.53 72.16
N THR A 531 -19.36 3.60 73.38
CA THR A 531 -18.83 4.42 74.47
C THR A 531 -17.39 4.02 74.77
N GLN A 532 -16.43 4.88 74.47
CA GLN A 532 -15.05 4.74 74.93
C GLN A 532 -14.90 5.37 76.31
N VAL A 533 -14.54 4.56 77.30
CA VAL A 533 -14.13 5.02 78.65
C VAL A 533 -12.68 5.48 78.58
N LYS A 534 -12.43 6.77 78.87
CA LYS A 534 -11.09 7.33 79.06
C LYS A 534 -10.66 7.11 80.51
N VAL A 535 -9.57 6.35 80.71
CA VAL A 535 -8.87 6.29 82.00
C VAL A 535 -7.90 7.46 82.07
N VAL A 536 -8.09 8.34 83.05
CA VAL A 536 -7.15 9.42 83.41
C VAL A 536 -6.25 8.88 84.50
N HIS A 537 -4.93 8.98 84.34
CA HIS A 537 -3.98 8.79 85.45
C HIS A 537 -3.71 10.15 86.09
N ALA A 538 -3.79 10.21 87.42
CA ALA A 538 -3.64 11.42 88.20
C ALA A 538 -2.17 11.61 88.63
N ALA A 539 -1.72 12.85 88.43
CA ALA A 539 -0.56 13.59 88.97
C ALA A 539 0.80 12.89 89.04
#